data_AF-A0A1G1J409-F1
#
_entry.id   AF-A0A1G1J409-F1
#
_cell.length_a   1.000
_cell.length_b   1.000
_cell.length_c   1.000
_cell.angle_alpha   90.00
_cell.angle_beta   90.00
_cell.angle_gamma   90.00
#
_symmetry.space_group_name_H-M   'P 1'
#
loop_
_entity.id
_entity.type
_entity.pdbx_description
1 polymer ?
#
loop_
_entity_poly.entity_id
_entity_poly.type
_entity_poly.pdbx_seq_one_letter_code
_entity_poly.pdbx_strand_id
1 'polypeptide(L)'
;MGNITIRSLEVIITVWIILWVNFMGRDLYRKKYLDEYRILVKCTSEEKRARTYGEHFYEFLRFAKTHVPGSASYGFAGVEDFSLASRRGIYYLYPCLKKQNPDYVLAYGIPGFEKDGFSVYARLDNTRFILKRE
;
A
#
# COMPACT_ATOMS: atom_id res chain seq x y z
N MET A 1 -22.15 24.44 -53.44
CA MET A 1 -22.48 24.77 -52.03
C MET A 1 -21.93 23.78 -50.99
N GLY A 2 -21.38 22.61 -51.36
CA GLY A 2 -20.87 21.61 -50.39
C GLY A 2 -19.44 21.83 -49.84
N ASN A 3 -18.56 22.54 -50.56
CA ASN A 3 -17.16 22.71 -50.11
C ASN A 3 -16.97 23.75 -48.99
N ILE A 4 -17.90 24.69 -48.85
CA ILE A 4 -17.81 25.75 -47.84
C ILE A 4 -18.19 25.19 -46.46
N THR A 5 -19.25 24.38 -46.39
CA THR A 5 -19.71 23.75 -45.14
C THR A 5 -18.70 22.74 -44.59
N ILE A 6 -18.04 21.96 -45.46
CA ILE A 6 -17.00 20.99 -45.06
C ILE A 6 -15.79 21.71 -44.43
N ARG A 7 -15.30 22.79 -45.08
CA ARG A 7 -14.18 23.59 -44.55
C ARG A 7 -14.50 24.24 -43.21
N SER A 8 -15.73 24.73 -43.02
CA SER A 8 -16.16 25.30 -41.74
C SER A 8 -16.16 24.25 -40.61
N LEU A 9 -16.57 23.03 -40.92
CA LEU A 9 -16.67 21.94 -39.95
C LEU A 9 -15.28 21.41 -39.55
N GLU A 10 -14.34 21.33 -40.51
CA GLU A 10 -12.92 21.03 -40.25
C GLU A 10 -12.28 22.05 -39.30
N VAL A 11 -12.55 23.34 -39.50
CA VAL A 11 -12.03 24.41 -38.61
C VAL A 11 -12.61 24.27 -37.21
N ILE A 12 -13.91 24.01 -37.08
CA ILE A 12 -14.56 23.82 -35.78
C ILE A 12 -13.97 22.61 -35.05
N ILE A 13 -13.81 21.48 -35.73
CA ILE A 13 -13.21 20.27 -35.13
C ILE A 13 -11.76 20.55 -34.72
N THR A 14 -10.99 21.24 -35.56
CA THR A 14 -9.59 21.58 -35.26
C THR A 14 -9.48 22.43 -34.01
N VAL A 15 -10.30 23.49 -33.91
CA VAL A 15 -10.34 24.36 -32.71
C VAL A 15 -10.82 23.58 -31.49
N TRP A 16 -11.78 22.68 -31.65
CA TRP A 16 -12.29 21.84 -30.57
C TRP A 16 -11.21 20.89 -30.04
N ILE A 17 -10.46 20.22 -30.92
CA ILE A 17 -9.33 19.36 -30.54
C ILE A 17 -8.26 20.18 -29.78
N ILE A 18 -7.90 21.37 -30.28
CA ILE A 18 -6.92 22.24 -29.63
C ILE A 18 -7.37 22.64 -28.21
N LEU A 19 -8.65 22.96 -28.03
CA LEU A 19 -9.22 23.29 -26.73
C LEU A 19 -9.18 22.09 -25.78
N TRP A 20 -9.52 20.89 -26.26
CA TRP A 20 -9.44 19.66 -25.45
C TRP A 20 -8.01 19.30 -25.06
N VAL A 21 -7.06 19.42 -25.98
CA VAL A 21 -5.64 19.20 -25.69
C VAL A 21 -5.14 20.20 -24.65
N ASN A 22 -5.51 21.48 -24.76
CA ASN A 22 -5.18 22.48 -23.74
C ASN A 22 -5.83 22.17 -22.39
N PHE A 23 -7.10 21.75 -22.38
CA PHE A 23 -7.82 21.42 -21.16
C PHE A 23 -7.20 20.21 -20.45
N MET A 24 -6.93 19.13 -21.19
CA MET A 24 -6.27 17.94 -20.67
C MET A 24 -4.84 18.23 -20.21
N GLY A 25 -4.07 18.97 -21.01
CA GLY A 25 -2.72 19.39 -20.65
C GLY A 25 -2.70 20.20 -19.36
N ARG A 26 -3.61 21.17 -19.23
CA ARG A 26 -3.74 21.98 -18.02
C ARG A 26 -4.11 21.15 -16.79
N ASP A 27 -5.04 20.19 -16.91
CA ASP A 27 -5.43 19.34 -15.76
C ASP A 27 -4.30 18.38 -15.35
N LEU A 28 -3.57 17.80 -16.33
CA LEU A 28 -2.40 16.96 -16.08
C LEU A 28 -1.29 17.72 -15.35
N TYR A 29 -1.00 18.96 -15.78
CA TYR A 29 0.05 19.78 -15.18
C TYR A 29 -0.35 20.35 -13.81
N ARG A 30 -1.61 20.74 -13.61
CA ARG A 30 -2.06 21.31 -12.32
C ARG A 30 -2.09 20.30 -11.18
N LYS A 31 -2.43 19.04 -11.46
CA LYS A 31 -2.71 18.04 -10.42
C LYS A 31 -1.52 17.14 -10.08
N LYS A 32 -0.32 17.39 -10.62
CA LYS A 32 0.89 16.56 -10.41
C LYS A 32 0.69 15.06 -10.68
N TYR A 33 -0.37 14.67 -11.41
CA TYR A 33 -0.65 13.27 -11.72
C TYR A 33 0.50 12.62 -12.47
N LEU A 34 1.26 13.38 -13.27
CA LEU A 34 2.41 12.88 -14.00
C LEU A 34 3.48 12.26 -13.09
N ASP A 35 3.73 12.82 -11.91
CA ASP A 35 4.69 12.23 -10.96
C ASP A 35 4.12 10.93 -10.38
N GLU A 36 2.83 10.89 -10.07
CA GLU A 36 2.18 9.68 -9.57
C GLU A 36 2.14 8.56 -10.62
N TYR A 37 1.84 8.88 -11.87
CA TYR A 37 1.89 7.94 -13.01
C TYR A 37 3.32 7.47 -13.29
N ARG A 38 4.31 8.37 -13.22
CA ARG A 38 5.72 8.00 -13.40
C ARG A 38 6.19 7.04 -12.31
N ILE A 39 5.77 7.27 -11.07
CA ILE A 39 6.03 6.36 -9.94
C ILE A 39 5.29 5.03 -10.17
N LEU A 40 4.03 5.04 -10.61
CA LEU A 40 3.28 3.82 -10.93
C LEU A 40 3.88 3.01 -12.09
N VAL A 41 4.51 3.64 -13.08
CA VAL A 41 5.12 2.94 -14.22
C VAL A 41 6.53 2.46 -13.89
N LYS A 42 7.30 3.20 -13.10
CA LYS A 42 8.69 2.83 -12.74
C LYS A 42 8.80 1.95 -11.51
N CYS A 43 7.87 2.04 -10.56
CA CYS A 43 8.01 1.30 -9.31
C CYS A 43 7.80 -0.20 -9.49
N THR A 44 8.67 -0.96 -8.82
CA THR A 44 8.54 -2.41 -8.70
C THR A 44 7.23 -2.77 -8.00
N SER A 45 6.76 -4.01 -8.18
CA SER A 45 5.54 -4.50 -7.50
C SER A 45 5.65 -4.41 -5.96
N GLU A 46 6.86 -4.48 -5.41
CA GLU A 46 7.12 -4.26 -3.97
C GLU A 46 6.96 -2.79 -3.56
N GLU A 47 7.51 -1.85 -4.31
CA GLU A 47 7.38 -0.41 -4.02
C GLU A 47 5.93 0.07 -4.10
N LYS A 48 5.15 -0.47 -5.06
CA LYS A 48 3.70 -0.24 -5.13
C LYS A 48 2.97 -0.74 -3.88
N ARG A 49 3.38 -1.88 -3.33
CA ARG A 49 2.81 -2.44 -2.09
C ARG A 49 3.20 -1.62 -0.88
N ALA A 50 4.47 -1.19 -0.77
CA ALA A 50 4.94 -0.31 0.29
C ALA A 50 4.15 1.00 0.34
N ARG A 51 3.95 1.65 -0.81
CA ARG A 51 3.16 2.88 -0.92
C ARG A 51 1.69 2.67 -0.57
N THR A 52 1.12 1.54 -0.98
CA THR A 52 -0.28 1.22 -0.70
C THR A 52 -0.48 0.95 0.80
N TYR A 53 0.46 0.25 1.45
CA TYR A 53 0.32 -0.26 2.81
C TYR A 53 0.81 0.74 3.88
N GLY A 54 1.61 1.73 3.47
CA GLY A 54 2.42 2.58 4.34
C GLY A 54 3.80 1.96 4.48
N GLU A 55 4.86 2.73 4.22
CA GLU A 55 6.24 2.23 4.14
C GLU A 55 6.67 1.47 5.41
N HIS A 56 6.43 2.05 6.58
CA HIS A 56 6.79 1.43 7.86
C HIS A 56 6.01 0.16 8.19
N PHE A 57 4.73 0.08 7.78
CA PHE A 57 3.92 -1.11 8.00
C PHE A 57 4.30 -2.23 7.04
N TYR A 58 4.59 -1.89 5.78
CA TYR A 58 5.08 -2.86 4.80
C TYR A 58 6.44 -3.45 5.20
N GLU A 59 7.36 -2.60 5.67
CA GLU A 59 8.65 -3.03 6.19
C GLU A 59 8.48 -4.02 7.36
N PHE A 60 7.57 -3.71 8.30
CA PHE A 60 7.27 -4.60 9.41
C PHE A 60 6.65 -5.92 8.96
N LEU A 61 5.75 -5.91 7.99
CA LEU A 61 5.17 -7.14 7.44
C LEU A 61 6.21 -8.01 6.74
N ARG A 62 7.16 -7.40 6.01
CA ARG A 62 8.29 -8.11 5.39
C ARG A 62 9.20 -8.74 6.46
N PHE A 63 9.47 -8.00 7.53
CA PHE A 63 10.20 -8.50 8.69
C PHE A 63 9.47 -9.68 9.35
N ALA A 64 8.16 -9.57 9.59
CA ALA A 64 7.35 -10.65 10.13
C ALA A 64 7.34 -11.89 9.24
N LYS A 65 7.22 -11.72 7.92
CA LYS A 65 7.20 -12.84 6.96
C LYS A 65 8.51 -13.64 6.91
N THR A 66 9.64 -13.01 7.22
CA THR A 66 10.96 -13.67 7.23
C THR A 66 11.25 -14.39 8.54
N HIS A 67 10.61 -14.00 9.64
CA HIS A 67 10.87 -14.56 10.97
C HIS A 67 9.77 -15.51 11.46
N VAL A 68 8.52 -15.30 11.05
CA VAL A 68 7.40 -16.17 11.43
C VAL A 68 7.34 -17.37 10.48
N PRO A 69 7.34 -18.61 11.00
CA PRO A 69 7.19 -19.81 10.17
C PRO A 69 5.85 -19.79 9.41
N GLY A 70 5.85 -20.23 8.15
CA GLY A 70 4.67 -20.17 7.27
C GLY A 70 3.42 -20.90 7.78
N SER A 71 3.58 -21.90 8.65
CA SER A 71 2.47 -22.64 9.27
C SER A 71 2.05 -22.11 10.65
N ALA A 72 2.75 -21.11 11.18
CA ALA A 72 2.49 -20.59 12.52
C ALA A 72 1.27 -19.69 12.57
N SER A 73 0.67 -19.61 13.76
CA SER A 73 -0.40 -18.66 14.03
C SER A 73 0.16 -17.35 14.57
N TYR A 74 -0.44 -16.23 14.18
CA TYR A 74 -0.04 -14.90 14.63
C TYR A 74 -1.23 -14.05 15.06
N GLY A 75 -0.98 -13.01 15.85
CA GLY A 75 -1.93 -11.95 16.16
C GLY A 75 -1.25 -10.59 16.06
N PHE A 76 -2.02 -9.53 15.82
CA PHE A 76 -1.49 -8.16 15.83
C PHE A 76 -1.71 -7.53 17.20
N ALA A 77 -0.74 -6.72 17.62
CA ALA A 77 -0.87 -5.75 18.71
C ALA A 77 -0.54 -4.36 18.15
N GLY A 78 -1.40 -3.38 18.40
CA GLY A 78 -1.24 -2.01 17.88
C GLY A 78 -1.79 -1.76 16.48
N VAL A 79 -2.39 -2.77 15.87
CA VAL A 79 -3.20 -2.62 14.66
C VAL A 79 -4.65 -2.84 15.03
N GLU A 80 -5.49 -1.85 14.74
CA GLU A 80 -6.93 -1.93 15.00
C GLU A 80 -7.56 -3.12 14.25
N ASP A 81 -8.41 -3.87 14.94
CA ASP A 81 -9.13 -4.98 14.33
C ASP A 81 -10.07 -4.49 13.22
N PHE A 82 -10.19 -5.28 12.16
CA PHE A 82 -10.97 -4.95 10.95
C PHE A 82 -10.52 -3.70 10.17
N SER A 83 -9.46 -3.01 10.60
CA SER A 83 -8.84 -1.94 9.82
C SER A 83 -8.29 -2.43 8.48
N LEU A 84 -8.13 -1.50 7.54
CA LEU A 84 -7.51 -1.77 6.24
C LEU A 84 -6.07 -2.33 6.40
N ALA A 85 -5.34 -1.85 7.41
CA ALA A 85 -4.01 -2.36 7.77
C ALA A 85 -4.07 -3.83 8.22
N SER A 86 -5.00 -4.19 9.12
CA SER A 86 -5.20 -5.58 9.54
C SER A 86 -5.52 -6.49 8.34
N ARG A 87 -6.40 -6.05 7.43
CA ARG A 87 -6.76 -6.85 6.23
C ARG A 87 -5.55 -7.07 5.32
N ARG A 88 -4.81 -6.01 5.03
CA ARG A 88 -3.59 -6.06 4.19
C ARG A 88 -2.50 -6.94 4.81
N GLY A 89 -2.33 -6.86 6.12
CA GLY A 89 -1.43 -7.72 6.88
C GLY A 89 -1.80 -9.20 6.74
N ILE A 90 -3.09 -9.53 6.86
CA ILE A 90 -3.60 -10.91 6.67
C ILE A 90 -3.25 -11.47 5.30
N TYR A 91 -3.51 -10.70 4.23
CA TYR A 91 -3.19 -11.16 2.88
C TYR A 91 -1.67 -11.29 2.65
N TYR A 92 -0.86 -10.40 3.21
CA TYR A 92 0.58 -10.43 3.00
C TYR A 92 1.28 -11.60 3.70
N LEU A 93 0.82 -11.92 4.91
CA LEU A 93 1.39 -12.95 5.77
C LEU A 93 0.90 -14.36 5.45
N TYR A 94 -0.01 -14.54 4.49
CA TYR A 94 -0.40 -15.87 4.02
C TYR A 94 0.85 -16.70 3.63
N PRO A 95 0.99 -17.98 4.07
CA PRO A 95 -0.04 -18.84 4.68
C PRO A 95 -0.21 -18.78 6.21
N CYS A 96 0.49 -17.89 6.93
CA CYS A 96 0.33 -17.77 8.38
C CYS A 96 -1.12 -17.38 8.75
N LEU A 97 -1.66 -17.95 9.84
CA LEU A 97 -3.07 -17.76 10.21
C LEU A 97 -3.23 -16.77 11.36
N LYS A 98 -4.09 -15.75 11.18
CA LYS A 98 -4.49 -14.86 12.28
C LYS A 98 -5.38 -15.63 13.27
N LYS A 99 -4.97 -15.72 14.53
CA LYS A 99 -5.76 -16.35 15.62
C LYS A 99 -5.83 -15.45 16.84
N GLN A 100 -6.89 -15.61 17.64
CA GLN A 100 -7.06 -14.90 18.90
C GLN A 100 -6.06 -15.38 19.98
N ASN A 101 -5.67 -16.65 19.92
CA ASN A 101 -4.64 -17.24 20.77
C ASN A 101 -3.44 -17.72 19.91
N PRO A 102 -2.55 -16.81 19.48
CA PRO A 102 -1.52 -17.10 18.48
C PRO A 102 -0.17 -17.51 19.07
N ASP A 103 0.63 -18.24 18.31
CA ASP A 103 2.01 -18.61 18.67
C ASP A 103 2.95 -17.39 18.63
N TYR A 104 2.66 -16.43 17.75
CA TYR A 104 3.41 -15.19 17.59
C TYR A 104 2.53 -13.96 17.76
N VAL A 105 3.04 -12.89 18.36
CA VAL A 105 2.37 -11.58 18.40
C VAL A 105 3.23 -10.56 17.69
N LEU A 106 2.64 -9.90 16.70
CA LEU A 106 3.25 -8.86 15.88
C LEU A 106 2.88 -7.50 16.49
N ALA A 107 3.79 -6.91 17.25
CA ALA A 107 3.61 -5.59 17.85
C ALA A 107 4.05 -4.50 16.86
N TYR A 108 3.13 -3.58 16.54
CA TYR A 108 3.37 -2.48 15.61
C TYR A 108 2.93 -1.15 16.23
N GLY A 109 3.85 -0.21 16.37
CA GLY A 109 3.57 1.14 16.88
C GLY A 109 3.32 1.23 18.38
N ILE A 110 3.57 0.14 19.13
CA ILE A 110 3.44 0.14 20.60
C ILE A 110 4.82 -0.12 21.22
N PRO A 111 5.47 0.90 21.79
CA PRO A 111 6.73 0.72 22.48
C PRO A 111 6.55 -0.11 23.76
N GLY A 112 7.44 -1.07 23.98
CA GLY A 112 7.44 -1.85 25.22
C GLY A 112 6.19 -2.69 25.46
N PHE A 113 5.45 -3.05 24.40
CA PHE A 113 4.34 -3.98 24.51
C PHE A 113 4.82 -5.34 25.05
N GLU A 114 4.29 -5.72 26.21
CA GLU A 114 4.53 -7.00 26.86
C GLU A 114 3.24 -7.81 26.91
N LYS A 115 3.37 -9.14 26.84
CA LYS A 115 2.24 -10.06 26.92
C LYS A 115 2.67 -11.28 27.72
N ASP A 116 1.90 -11.61 28.75
CA ASP A 116 2.18 -12.75 29.63
C ASP A 116 2.32 -14.06 28.84
N GLY A 117 3.37 -14.82 29.13
CA GLY A 117 3.70 -16.08 28.44
C GLY A 117 4.32 -15.90 27.04
N PHE A 118 4.78 -14.70 26.71
CA PHE A 118 5.51 -14.44 25.47
C PHE A 118 6.84 -13.74 25.75
N SER A 119 7.87 -14.11 24.99
CA SER A 119 9.19 -13.46 25.00
C SER A 119 9.49 -12.82 23.65
N VAL A 120 10.39 -11.83 23.65
CA VAL A 120 10.81 -11.14 22.42
C VAL A 120 11.59 -12.12 21.55
N TYR A 121 11.04 -12.44 20.39
CA TYR A 121 11.65 -13.36 19.44
C TYR A 121 12.52 -12.64 18.42
N ALA A 122 12.02 -11.53 17.87
CA ALA A 122 12.74 -10.73 16.89
C ALA A 122 12.34 -9.26 17.01
N ARG A 123 13.29 -8.34 16.83
CA ARG A 123 13.06 -6.90 16.96
C ARG A 123 13.52 -6.16 15.71
N LEU A 124 12.65 -5.33 15.15
CA LEU A 124 13.00 -4.38 14.09
C LEU A 124 13.40 -3.04 14.71
N ASP A 125 12.59 -2.53 15.64
CA ASP A 125 12.91 -1.38 16.49
C ASP A 125 12.14 -1.42 17.82
N ASN A 126 12.18 -0.33 18.59
CA ASN A 126 11.54 -0.23 19.91
C ASN A 126 9.99 -0.30 19.86
N THR A 127 9.39 -0.07 18.71
CA THR A 127 7.92 -0.02 18.49
C THR A 127 7.42 -1.13 17.57
N ARG A 128 8.32 -1.83 16.87
CA ARG A 128 8.03 -2.86 15.85
C ARG A 128 8.84 -4.11 16.16
N PHE A 129 8.17 -5.11 16.70
CA PHE A 129 8.81 -6.36 17.12
C PHE A 129 7.84 -7.54 17.16
N ILE A 130 8.40 -8.73 17.31
CA ILE A 130 7.69 -10.00 17.31
C ILE A 130 7.92 -10.67 18.65
N LEU A 131 6.83 -11.02 19.32
CA LEU A 131 6.83 -11.86 20.49
C LEU A 131 6.50 -13.30 20.08
N LYS A 132 7.10 -14.28 20.75
CA LYS A 132 6.82 -15.71 20.58
C LYS A 132 6.36 -16.29 21.91
N ARG A 133 5.37 -17.17 21.85
CA ARG A 133 4.90 -17.93 23.01
C ARG A 133 5.99 -18.88 23.50
N GLU A 134 6.21 -18.87 24.81
CA GLU A 134 7.10 -19.83 25.49
C GLU A 134 6.52 -21.25 25.52
#